data_AF-A0A7I7URW3-F1
#
_entry.id   AF-A0A7I7URW3-F1
#
_cell.length_a   1.000
_cell.length_b   1.000
_cell.length_c   1.000
_cell.angle_alpha   90.00
_cell.angle_beta   90.00
_cell.angle_gamma   90.00
#
_symmetry.space_group_name_H-M   'P 1'
#
loop_
_entity.id
_entity.type
_entity.pdbx_description
1 polymer ?
#
loop_
_entity_poly.entity_id
_entity_poly.type
_entity_poly.pdbx_seq_one_letter_code
_entity_poly.pdbx_strand_id
1 'polypeptide(L)'
;MWNRREGAPYRLRAALKKFAEHDVDLPKPVARAVELLDRIEANPVPDPSPHTLHDAVLDGASLDQLDQLALRQLAHGRVRDAWAQARLTAAANALDAILDCRNEIHAALAEVADDCISKLERIAELGDARLDTLIREGKTDAARLVADKELTGSQLNELYQFRDVYLTPPEIDPRPHGVDCTRWREPRKVRNLHGDNVLDTLITGLKRGGQLWYPSAAEAAEAAAPIVAEHQAAGERRRQNQHGIGHVAI
;
A
#
# COMPACT_ATOMS: atom_id res chain seq x y z
N MET A 1 15.06 6.96 -12.35
CA MET A 1 13.62 7.05 -12.01
C MET A 1 12.77 6.55 -13.20
N TRP A 2 12.94 5.27 -13.60
CA TRP A 2 12.38 4.74 -14.88
C TRP A 2 11.40 3.56 -14.72
N ASN A 3 11.16 3.04 -13.50
CA ASN A 3 10.33 1.85 -13.24
C ASN A 3 9.00 2.11 -12.50
N ARG A 4 8.58 3.37 -12.31
CA ARG A 4 7.29 3.67 -11.65
C ARG A 4 6.09 3.62 -12.61
N ARG A 5 6.29 3.87 -13.90
CA ARG A 5 5.20 3.99 -14.88
C ARG A 5 4.73 2.67 -15.47
N GLU A 6 5.63 1.78 -15.87
CA GLU A 6 5.25 0.51 -16.55
C GLU A 6 4.34 -0.39 -15.70
N GLY A 7 4.50 -0.38 -14.37
CA GLY A 7 3.65 -1.12 -13.44
C GLY A 7 2.42 -0.37 -12.93
N ALA A 8 2.18 0.87 -13.37
CA ALA A 8 1.11 1.71 -12.82
C ALA A 8 -0.30 1.11 -12.98
N PRO A 9 -0.69 0.56 -14.16
CA PRO A 9 -2.00 -0.07 -14.29
C PRO A 9 -2.20 -1.23 -13.31
N TYR A 10 -1.20 -2.11 -13.16
CA TYR A 10 -1.29 -3.25 -12.24
C TYR A 10 -1.41 -2.79 -10.78
N ARG A 11 -0.57 -1.83 -10.36
CA ARG A 11 -0.62 -1.28 -9.00
C ARG A 11 -1.94 -0.60 -8.69
N LEU A 12 -2.48 0.18 -9.65
CA LEU A 12 -3.78 0.81 -9.49
C LEU A 12 -4.87 -0.24 -9.32
N ARG A 13 -4.93 -1.28 -10.17
CA ARG A 13 -5.93 -2.34 -10.04
C ARG A 13 -5.81 -3.09 -8.71
N ALA A 14 -4.59 -3.32 -8.24
CA ALA A 14 -4.35 -3.90 -6.91
C ALA A 14 -4.85 -2.97 -5.77
N ALA A 15 -4.67 -1.66 -5.89
CA ALA A 15 -5.19 -0.68 -4.93
C ALA A 15 -6.72 -0.66 -4.92
N LEU A 16 -7.36 -0.57 -6.10
CA LEU A 16 -8.81 -0.54 -6.23
C LEU A 16 -9.49 -1.81 -5.70
N LYS A 17 -8.88 -2.98 -5.94
CA LYS A 17 -9.35 -4.24 -5.37
C LYS A 17 -9.38 -4.18 -3.84
N LYS A 18 -8.31 -3.66 -3.23
CA LYS A 18 -8.22 -3.53 -1.76
C LYS A 18 -9.20 -2.50 -1.19
N PHE A 19 -9.44 -1.40 -1.89
CA PHE A 19 -10.50 -0.46 -1.49
C PHE A 19 -11.86 -1.12 -1.46
N ALA A 20 -12.20 -1.90 -2.50
CA ALA A 20 -13.45 -2.64 -2.54
C ALA A 20 -13.54 -3.72 -1.45
N GLU A 21 -12.44 -4.43 -1.14
CA GLU A 21 -12.39 -5.44 -0.07
C GLU A 21 -12.59 -4.86 1.34
N HIS A 22 -12.39 -3.55 1.51
CA HIS A 22 -12.57 -2.83 2.77
C HIS A 22 -13.76 -1.86 2.75
N ASP A 23 -14.66 -1.98 1.78
CA ASP A 23 -15.84 -1.10 1.61
C ASP A 23 -15.48 0.40 1.63
N VAL A 24 -14.31 0.77 1.10
CA VAL A 24 -13.88 2.16 0.98
C VAL A 24 -14.45 2.76 -0.29
N ASP A 25 -15.36 3.73 -0.12
CA ASP A 25 -15.86 4.54 -1.21
C ASP A 25 -14.72 5.34 -1.86
N LEU A 26 -14.63 5.27 -3.19
CA LEU A 26 -13.62 6.01 -3.93
C LEU A 26 -13.97 7.51 -3.94
N PRO A 27 -13.05 8.38 -3.50
CA PRO A 27 -13.23 9.82 -3.65
C PRO A 27 -13.48 10.18 -5.12
N LYS A 28 -14.36 11.17 -5.37
CA LYS A 28 -14.75 11.57 -6.73
C LYS A 28 -13.58 11.80 -7.70
N PRO A 29 -12.46 12.44 -7.28
CA PRO A 29 -11.30 12.61 -8.16
C PRO A 29 -10.68 11.28 -8.60
N VAL A 30 -10.59 10.32 -7.68
CA VAL A 30 -10.08 8.96 -7.94
C VAL A 30 -11.02 8.24 -8.89
N ALA A 31 -12.33 8.22 -8.60
CA ALA A 31 -13.33 7.56 -9.44
C ALA A 31 -13.28 8.07 -10.89
N ARG A 32 -13.23 9.39 -11.10
CA ARG A 32 -13.11 10.00 -12.43
C ARG A 32 -11.83 9.60 -13.16
N ALA A 33 -10.71 9.51 -12.44
CA ALA A 33 -9.43 9.10 -13.04
C ALA A 33 -9.46 7.62 -13.46
N VAL A 34 -10.10 6.76 -12.66
CA VAL A 34 -10.32 5.34 -12.98
C VAL A 34 -11.23 5.18 -14.19
N GLU A 35 -12.34 5.92 -14.27
CA GLU A 35 -13.24 5.91 -15.44
C GLU A 35 -12.52 6.27 -16.75
N LEU A 36 -11.58 7.21 -16.70
CA LEU A 36 -10.76 7.56 -17.85
C LEU A 36 -9.86 6.39 -18.27
N LEU A 37 -9.21 5.72 -17.31
CA LEU A 37 -8.40 4.54 -17.60
C LEU A 37 -9.28 3.42 -18.18
N ASP A 38 -10.43 3.14 -17.58
CA ASP A 38 -11.37 2.11 -18.05
C ASP A 38 -11.79 2.37 -19.50
N ARG A 39 -12.07 3.64 -19.85
CA ARG A 39 -12.38 4.03 -21.23
C ARG A 39 -11.24 3.75 -22.20
N ILE A 40 -10.00 4.02 -21.80
CA ILE A 40 -8.81 3.77 -22.65
C ILE A 40 -8.61 2.25 -22.82
N GLU A 41 -8.71 1.49 -21.73
CA GLU A 41 -8.51 0.03 -21.75
C GLU A 41 -9.62 -0.71 -22.51
N ALA A 42 -10.83 -0.17 -22.53
CA ALA A 42 -11.95 -0.72 -23.33
C ALA A 42 -11.76 -0.56 -24.85
N ASN A 43 -10.81 0.28 -25.30
CA ASN A 43 -10.57 0.55 -26.72
C ASN A 43 -9.11 0.22 -27.12
N PRO A 44 -8.68 -1.06 -27.04
CA PRO A 44 -7.35 -1.45 -27.45
C PRO A 44 -7.17 -1.27 -28.97
N VAL A 45 -5.94 -0.97 -29.39
CA VAL A 45 -5.58 -0.85 -30.82
C VAL A 45 -5.39 -2.28 -31.37
N PRO A 46 -6.28 -2.77 -32.26
CA PRO A 46 -6.17 -4.13 -32.79
C PRO A 46 -4.97 -4.25 -33.74
N ASP A 47 -4.28 -5.39 -33.71
CA ASP A 47 -3.21 -5.65 -34.66
C ASP A 47 -3.76 -5.78 -36.09
N PRO A 48 -3.16 -5.13 -37.09
CA PRO A 48 -3.57 -5.29 -38.47
C PRO A 48 -3.24 -6.72 -38.92
N SER A 49 -4.19 -7.38 -39.58
CA SER A 49 -3.90 -8.68 -40.17
C SER A 49 -2.87 -8.51 -41.31
N PRO A 50 -1.83 -9.36 -41.37
CA PRO A 50 -0.81 -9.32 -42.42
C PRO A 50 -1.39 -9.49 -43.83
N HIS A 51 -2.54 -10.14 -43.96
CA HIS A 51 -3.16 -10.48 -45.24
C HIS A 51 -4.25 -9.49 -45.68
N THR A 52 -4.65 -8.53 -44.83
CA THR A 52 -5.78 -7.62 -45.14
C THR A 52 -5.65 -6.86 -46.46
N LEU A 53 -4.44 -6.43 -46.84
CA LEU A 53 -4.20 -5.78 -48.13
C LEU A 53 -4.27 -6.76 -49.30
N HIS A 54 -3.68 -7.95 -49.14
CA HIS A 54 -3.71 -9.00 -50.16
C HIS A 54 -5.15 -9.45 -50.44
N ASP A 55 -5.92 -9.72 -49.38
CA ASP A 55 -7.30 -10.18 -49.48
C ASP A 55 -8.19 -9.10 -50.10
N ALA A 56 -8.00 -7.83 -49.74
CA ALA A 56 -8.72 -6.71 -50.36
C ALA A 56 -8.42 -6.58 -51.87
N VAL A 57 -7.19 -6.85 -52.32
CA VAL A 57 -6.86 -6.88 -53.75
C VAL A 57 -7.58 -8.03 -54.46
N LEU A 58 -7.61 -9.22 -53.86
CA LEU A 58 -8.33 -10.37 -54.41
C LEU A 58 -9.84 -10.14 -54.48
N ASP A 59 -10.40 -9.42 -53.52
CA ASP A 59 -11.82 -9.05 -53.47
C ASP A 59 -12.19 -7.88 -54.41
N GLY A 60 -11.22 -7.34 -55.16
CA GLY A 60 -11.44 -6.26 -56.13
C GLY A 60 -11.67 -4.88 -55.50
N ALA A 61 -11.06 -4.61 -54.34
CA ALA A 61 -11.13 -3.31 -53.69
C ALA A 61 -10.59 -2.18 -54.59
N SER A 62 -11.20 -1.00 -54.46
CA SER A 62 -10.75 0.21 -55.13
C SER A 62 -9.41 0.72 -54.59
N LEU A 63 -8.71 1.55 -55.37
CA LEU A 63 -7.43 2.16 -54.96
C LEU A 63 -7.56 2.95 -53.65
N ASP A 64 -8.63 3.73 -53.49
CA ASP A 64 -8.90 4.49 -52.26
C ASP A 64 -9.02 3.58 -51.02
N GLN A 65 -9.63 2.40 -51.18
CA GLN A 65 -9.74 1.42 -50.09
C GLN A 65 -8.39 0.80 -49.74
N LEU A 66 -7.58 0.47 -50.76
CA LEU A 66 -6.23 -0.06 -50.57
C LEU A 66 -5.32 0.97 -49.89
N ASP A 67 -5.38 2.24 -50.29
CA ASP A 67 -4.62 3.32 -49.68
C ASP A 67 -5.00 3.53 -48.21
N GLN A 68 -6.30 3.48 -47.87
CA GLN A 68 -6.76 3.56 -46.48
C GLN A 68 -6.23 2.40 -45.62
N LEU A 69 -6.22 1.18 -46.16
CA LEU A 69 -5.69 0.00 -45.48
C LEU A 69 -4.17 0.11 -45.27
N ALA A 70 -3.43 0.54 -46.30
CA ALA A 70 -1.99 0.76 -46.23
C ALA A 70 -1.64 1.86 -45.21
N LEU A 71 -2.37 2.97 -45.19
CA LEU A 71 -2.19 4.04 -44.21
C LEU A 71 -2.45 3.56 -42.78
N ARG A 72 -3.48 2.74 -42.56
CA ARG A 72 -3.73 2.13 -41.23
C ARG A 72 -2.58 1.23 -40.80
N GLN A 73 -2.05 0.39 -41.69
CA GLN A 73 -0.91 -0.47 -41.39
C GLN A 73 0.36 0.34 -41.05
N LEU A 74 0.66 1.38 -41.84
CA LEU A 74 1.81 2.26 -41.60
C LEU A 74 1.67 3.07 -40.30
N ALA A 75 0.46 3.53 -39.98
CA ALA A 75 0.19 4.29 -38.76
C ALA A 75 0.07 3.42 -37.49
N HIS A 76 -0.17 2.11 -37.63
CA HIS A 76 -0.47 1.19 -36.52
C HIS A 76 0.51 1.31 -35.36
N GLY A 77 1.81 1.22 -35.63
CA GLY A 77 2.83 1.28 -34.58
C GLY A 77 2.74 2.55 -33.75
N ARG A 78 2.57 3.72 -34.40
CA ARG A 78 2.42 5.00 -33.70
C ARG A 78 1.13 5.08 -32.89
N VAL A 79 0.02 4.58 -33.43
CA VAL A 79 -1.28 4.60 -32.74
C VAL A 79 -1.24 3.66 -31.52
N ARG A 80 -0.66 2.47 -31.68
CA ARG A 80 -0.47 1.50 -30.59
C ARG A 80 0.41 2.06 -29.48
N ASP A 81 1.53 2.69 -29.84
CA ASP A 81 2.44 3.29 -28.85
C ASP A 81 1.78 4.46 -28.14
N ALA A 82 1.03 5.31 -28.85
CA ALA A 82 0.26 6.40 -28.25
C ALA A 82 -0.83 5.87 -27.30
N TRP A 83 -1.53 4.80 -27.66
CA TRP A 83 -2.50 4.16 -26.78
C TRP A 83 -1.82 3.58 -25.52
N ALA A 84 -0.69 2.89 -25.68
CA ALA A 84 0.05 2.33 -24.56
C ALA A 84 0.53 3.44 -23.60
N GLN A 85 1.05 4.54 -24.13
CA GLN A 85 1.43 5.69 -23.30
C GLN A 85 0.22 6.35 -22.62
N ALA A 86 -0.89 6.54 -23.33
CA ALA A 86 -2.11 7.10 -22.76
C ALA A 86 -2.63 6.24 -21.59
N ARG A 87 -2.60 4.91 -21.73
CA ARG A 87 -2.94 3.95 -20.67
C ARG A 87 -2.03 4.10 -19.45
N LEU A 88 -0.71 4.16 -19.65
CA LEU A 88 0.26 4.32 -18.55
C LEU A 88 0.09 5.67 -17.84
N THR A 89 -0.12 6.75 -18.58
CA THR A 89 -0.35 8.09 -18.03
C THR A 89 -1.66 8.16 -17.26
N ALA A 90 -2.75 7.60 -17.78
CA ALA A 90 -4.04 7.57 -17.08
C ALA A 90 -3.95 6.79 -15.76
N ALA A 91 -3.26 5.64 -15.76
CA ALA A 91 -3.04 4.88 -14.53
C ALA A 91 -2.18 5.62 -13.50
N ALA A 92 -1.12 6.31 -13.94
CA ALA A 92 -0.29 7.13 -13.06
C ALA A 92 -1.10 8.28 -12.45
N ASN A 93 -1.89 8.99 -13.25
CA ASN A 93 -2.74 10.08 -12.76
C ASN A 93 -3.79 9.59 -11.74
N ALA A 94 -4.30 8.37 -11.88
CA ALA A 94 -5.22 7.80 -10.90
C ALA A 94 -4.52 7.43 -9.58
N LEU A 95 -3.27 6.96 -9.63
CA LEU A 95 -2.46 6.75 -8.42
C LEU A 95 -2.12 8.09 -7.73
N ASP A 96 -1.82 9.12 -8.50
CA ASP A 96 -1.60 10.47 -7.96
C ASP A 96 -2.88 11.01 -7.31
N ALA A 97 -4.05 10.80 -7.93
CA ALA A 97 -5.33 11.17 -7.35
C ALA A 97 -5.62 10.44 -6.02
N ILE A 98 -5.19 9.18 -5.88
CA ILE A 98 -5.26 8.44 -4.60
C ILE A 98 -4.40 9.14 -3.54
N LEU A 99 -3.17 9.53 -3.89
CA LEU A 99 -2.28 10.24 -2.97
C LEU A 99 -2.82 11.64 -2.60
N ASP A 100 -3.47 12.33 -3.53
CA ASP A 100 -4.10 13.63 -3.27
C ASP A 100 -5.30 13.49 -2.31
N CYS A 101 -6.06 12.41 -2.44
CA CYS A 101 -7.20 12.10 -1.56
C CYS A 101 -6.82 11.23 -0.35
N ARG A 102 -5.52 11.05 -0.07
CA ARG A 102 -5.02 10.06 0.90
C ARG A 102 -5.59 10.22 2.31
N ASN A 103 -5.88 11.44 2.76
CA ASN A 103 -6.36 11.69 4.11
C ASN A 103 -7.81 11.20 4.28
N GLU A 104 -8.65 11.39 3.27
CA GLU A 104 -10.02 10.89 3.26
C GLU A 104 -10.04 9.36 3.24
N ILE A 105 -9.21 8.77 2.38
CA ILE A 105 -9.05 7.32 2.26
C ILE A 105 -8.47 6.72 3.57
N HIS A 106 -7.46 7.38 4.15
CA HIS A 106 -6.86 6.95 5.42
C HIS A 106 -7.88 6.98 6.55
N ALA A 107 -8.72 8.00 6.65
CA ALA A 107 -9.77 8.08 7.67
C ALA A 107 -10.75 6.91 7.58
N ALA A 108 -11.21 6.55 6.38
CA ALA A 108 -12.10 5.41 6.17
C ALA A 108 -11.42 4.07 6.59
N LEU A 109 -10.15 3.90 6.23
CA LEU A 109 -9.39 2.69 6.61
C LEU A 109 -9.05 2.65 8.10
N ALA A 110 -8.91 3.81 8.75
CA ALA A 110 -8.60 3.90 10.17
C ALA A 110 -9.72 3.30 11.04
N GLU A 111 -10.98 3.50 10.68
CA GLU A 111 -12.12 2.89 11.39
C GLU A 111 -12.05 1.35 11.38
N VAL A 112 -11.70 0.77 10.23
CA VAL A 112 -11.53 -0.69 10.08
C VAL A 112 -10.30 -1.18 10.86
N ALA A 113 -9.21 -0.41 10.84
CA ALA A 113 -7.99 -0.73 11.57
C ALA A 113 -8.21 -0.68 13.09
N ASP A 114 -8.95 0.31 13.59
CA ASP A 114 -9.25 0.50 15.00
C ASP A 114 -10.11 -0.64 15.56
N ASP A 115 -11.08 -1.14 14.79
CA ASP A 115 -11.83 -2.35 15.15
C ASP A 115 -10.92 -3.58 15.22
N CYS A 116 -10.02 -3.76 14.24
CA CYS A 116 -9.05 -4.86 14.25
C CYS A 116 -8.10 -4.77 15.45
N ILE A 117 -7.59 -3.57 15.76
CA ILE A 117 -6.71 -3.31 16.91
C ILE A 117 -7.45 -3.63 18.21
N SER A 118 -8.68 -3.12 18.38
CA SER A 118 -9.50 -3.36 19.57
C SER A 118 -9.76 -4.85 19.80
N LYS A 119 -10.01 -5.62 18.73
CA LYS A 119 -10.16 -7.09 18.81
C LYS A 119 -8.87 -7.76 19.26
N LEU A 120 -7.72 -7.37 18.69
CA LEU A 120 -6.42 -7.93 19.06
C LEU A 120 -6.01 -7.58 20.50
N GLU A 121 -6.34 -6.39 20.98
CA GLU A 121 -6.15 -5.98 22.38
C GLU A 121 -6.94 -6.88 23.33
N ARG A 122 -8.23 -7.09 23.05
CA ARG A 122 -9.07 -8.02 23.83
C ARG A 122 -8.53 -9.45 23.78
N ILE A 123 -8.04 -9.91 22.62
CA ILE A 123 -7.41 -11.24 22.49
C ILE A 123 -6.13 -11.32 23.36
N ALA A 124 -5.32 -10.27 23.39
CA ALA A 124 -4.11 -10.24 24.21
C ALA A 124 -4.43 -10.31 25.71
N GLU A 125 -5.51 -9.68 26.16
CA GLU A 125 -6.01 -9.73 27.54
C GLU A 125 -6.49 -11.12 27.96
N LEU A 126 -6.97 -11.96 27.02
CA LEU A 126 -7.36 -13.34 27.31
C LEU A 126 -6.17 -14.26 27.65
N GLY A 127 -4.93 -13.79 27.49
CA GLY A 127 -3.73 -14.53 27.86
C GLY A 127 -3.54 -15.77 26.99
N ASP A 128 -3.38 -16.94 27.63
CA ASP A 128 -3.18 -18.23 26.97
C ASP A 128 -4.44 -19.12 27.05
N ALA A 129 -5.61 -18.49 27.22
CA ALA A 129 -6.89 -19.19 27.26
C ALA A 129 -7.14 -19.96 25.95
N ARG A 130 -7.41 -21.26 26.07
CA ARG A 130 -7.70 -22.12 24.92
C ARG A 130 -9.18 -22.00 24.52
N LEU A 131 -9.42 -22.14 23.22
CA LEU A 131 -10.77 -22.06 22.64
C LEU A 131 -11.76 -23.04 23.31
N ASP A 132 -11.35 -24.29 23.53
CA ASP A 132 -12.18 -25.32 24.17
C ASP A 132 -12.57 -24.97 25.60
N THR A 133 -11.68 -24.29 26.32
CA THR A 133 -11.90 -23.82 27.69
C THR A 133 -12.92 -22.68 27.70
N LEU A 134 -12.76 -21.71 26.80
CA LEU A 134 -13.71 -20.59 26.65
C LEU A 134 -15.13 -21.07 26.28
N ILE A 135 -15.24 -22.07 25.40
CA ILE A 135 -16.54 -22.66 25.03
C ILE A 135 -17.18 -23.37 26.23
N ARG A 136 -16.41 -24.19 26.96
CA ARG A 136 -16.91 -24.92 28.13
C ARG A 136 -17.37 -23.98 29.25
N GLU A 137 -16.70 -22.84 29.41
CA GLU A 137 -17.05 -21.79 30.38
C GLU A 137 -18.21 -20.88 29.92
N GLY A 138 -18.78 -21.11 28.73
CA GLY A 138 -19.87 -20.29 28.19
C GLY A 138 -19.43 -18.89 27.73
N LYS A 139 -18.12 -18.64 27.59
CA LYS A 139 -17.56 -17.35 27.14
C LYS A 139 -17.55 -17.28 25.61
N THR A 140 -18.73 -17.30 25.00
CA THR A 140 -18.92 -17.39 23.53
C THR A 140 -18.26 -16.24 22.75
N ASP A 141 -18.31 -15.01 23.26
CA ASP A 141 -17.70 -13.86 22.58
C ASP A 141 -16.17 -13.92 22.57
N ALA A 142 -15.57 -14.33 23.70
CA ALA A 142 -14.12 -14.54 23.79
C ALA A 142 -13.68 -15.72 22.93
N ALA A 143 -14.46 -16.80 22.89
CA ALA A 143 -14.22 -17.93 22.01
C ALA A 143 -14.23 -17.50 20.53
N ARG A 144 -15.21 -16.67 20.13
CA ARG A 144 -15.27 -16.11 18.77
C ARG A 144 -14.04 -15.27 18.44
N LEU A 145 -13.62 -14.37 19.33
CA LEU A 145 -12.41 -13.57 19.13
C LEU A 145 -11.16 -14.44 18.94
N VAL A 146 -11.00 -15.49 19.75
CA VAL A 146 -9.87 -16.42 19.62
C VAL A 146 -9.93 -17.22 18.32
N ALA A 147 -11.12 -17.58 17.85
CA ALA A 147 -11.31 -18.25 16.56
C ALA A 147 -10.98 -17.33 15.36
N ASP A 148 -11.37 -16.06 15.43
CA ASP A 148 -11.21 -15.07 14.34
C ASP A 148 -9.85 -14.34 14.37
N LYS A 149 -8.94 -14.69 15.29
CA LYS A 149 -7.69 -13.95 15.53
C LYS A 149 -6.77 -13.89 14.30
N GLU A 150 -6.68 -14.97 13.52
CA GLU A 150 -5.81 -15.05 12.33
C GLU A 150 -6.31 -14.13 11.23
N LEU A 151 -7.62 -14.15 11.00
CA LEU A 151 -8.27 -13.25 10.06
C LEU A 151 -8.05 -11.79 10.48
N THR A 152 -8.29 -11.47 11.76
CA THR A 152 -8.13 -10.12 12.30
C THR A 152 -6.69 -9.61 12.16
N GLY A 153 -5.70 -10.44 12.50
CA GLY A 153 -4.28 -10.07 12.36
C GLY A 153 -3.83 -9.91 10.91
N SER A 154 -4.32 -10.78 10.01
CA SER A 154 -4.04 -10.67 8.58
C SER A 154 -4.62 -9.38 8.01
N GLN A 155 -5.88 -9.07 8.35
CA GLN A 155 -6.57 -7.86 7.91
C GLN A 155 -5.82 -6.60 8.39
N LEU A 156 -5.43 -6.53 9.67
CA LEU A 156 -4.67 -5.38 10.17
C LEU A 156 -3.29 -5.25 9.48
N ASN A 157 -2.58 -6.36 9.26
CA ASN A 157 -1.31 -6.31 8.55
C ASN A 157 -1.48 -5.85 7.09
N GLU A 158 -2.55 -6.28 6.42
CA GLU A 158 -2.90 -5.81 5.09
C GLU A 158 -3.18 -4.30 5.05
N LEU A 159 -3.93 -3.78 6.03
CA LEU A 159 -4.19 -2.34 6.16
C LEU A 159 -2.88 -1.54 6.34
N TYR A 160 -1.93 -2.06 7.13
CA TYR A 160 -0.60 -1.42 7.26
C TYR A 160 0.18 -1.42 5.95
N GLN A 161 0.23 -2.56 5.25
CA GLN A 161 0.88 -2.65 3.94
C GLN A 161 0.22 -1.71 2.92
N PHE A 162 -1.10 -1.60 2.97
CA PHE A 162 -1.87 -0.74 2.10
C PHE A 162 -1.48 0.73 2.28
N ARG A 163 -1.49 1.23 3.53
CA ARG A 163 -1.07 2.59 3.84
C ARG A 163 0.37 2.85 3.39
N ASP A 164 1.29 1.95 3.72
CA ASP A 164 2.70 2.11 3.43
C ASP A 164 2.97 2.17 1.91
N VAL A 165 2.21 1.42 1.11
CA VAL A 165 2.39 1.33 -0.34
C VAL A 165 1.67 2.45 -1.10
N TYR A 166 0.44 2.79 -0.72
CA TYR A 166 -0.45 3.64 -1.53
C TYR A 166 -0.76 5.00 -0.92
N LEU A 167 -0.61 5.17 0.39
CA LEU A 167 -1.01 6.41 1.09
C LEU A 167 0.18 7.20 1.65
N THR A 168 1.41 6.67 1.53
CA THR A 168 2.62 7.35 1.96
C THR A 168 3.18 8.22 0.84
N PRO A 169 3.18 9.56 0.99
CA PRO A 169 3.77 10.46 0.01
C PRO A 169 5.28 10.22 -0.09
N PRO A 170 5.88 10.31 -1.30
CA PRO A 170 7.31 10.06 -1.48
C PRO A 170 8.21 11.08 -0.76
N GLU A 171 7.69 12.23 -0.35
CA GLU A 171 8.40 13.28 0.38
C GLU A 171 8.52 13.00 1.88
N ILE A 172 7.70 12.08 2.41
CA ILE A 172 7.66 11.76 3.84
C ILE A 172 8.35 10.41 4.05
N ASP A 173 9.41 10.42 4.87
CA ASP A 173 9.95 9.18 5.44
C ASP A 173 9.18 8.84 6.71
N PRO A 174 8.32 7.79 6.71
CA PRO A 174 7.56 7.41 7.89
C PRO A 174 8.42 6.69 8.95
N ARG A 175 9.71 6.42 8.67
CA ARG A 175 10.64 5.71 9.56
C ARG A 175 11.97 6.46 9.71
N PRO A 176 11.94 7.73 10.13
CA PRO A 176 13.11 8.58 10.16
C PRO A 176 14.20 7.97 11.04
N HIS A 177 15.44 7.93 10.52
CA HIS A 177 16.60 7.34 11.20
C HIS A 177 16.38 5.90 11.70
N GLY A 178 15.53 5.12 11.01
CA GLY A 178 15.23 3.74 11.35
C GLY A 178 14.32 3.56 12.58
N VAL A 179 13.72 4.64 13.08
CA VAL A 179 12.69 4.56 14.13
C VAL A 179 11.35 4.33 13.46
N ASP A 180 10.77 3.14 13.67
CA ASP A 180 9.52 2.75 13.03
C ASP A 180 8.33 2.88 14.00
N CYS A 181 7.60 3.99 13.89
CA CYS A 181 6.35 4.24 14.62
C CYS A 181 5.10 3.91 13.76
N THR A 182 5.26 3.23 12.62
CA THR A 182 4.16 3.01 11.67
C THR A 182 3.16 1.94 12.12
N ARG A 183 3.50 1.15 13.16
CA ARG A 183 2.63 0.10 13.73
C ARG A 183 2.45 0.25 15.24
N TRP A 184 3.54 0.60 15.92
CA TRP A 184 3.56 0.79 17.37
C TRP A 184 3.75 2.26 17.66
N ARG A 185 2.91 2.84 18.53
CA ARG A 185 3.02 4.26 18.90
C ARG A 185 4.32 4.56 19.63
N GLU A 186 4.80 3.59 20.40
CA GLU A 186 6.09 3.64 21.10
C GLU A 186 6.88 2.34 20.83
N PRO A 187 7.74 2.30 19.80
CA PRO A 187 8.45 1.08 19.41
C PRO A 187 9.47 0.60 20.45
N ARG A 188 9.91 1.45 21.39
CA ARG A 188 10.91 1.05 22.42
C ARG A 188 10.36 0.00 23.39
N LYS A 189 9.06 0.02 23.69
CA LYS A 189 8.40 -0.95 24.61
C LYS A 189 8.34 -2.37 24.05
N VAL A 190 8.42 -2.48 22.73
CA VAL A 190 8.26 -3.73 21.96
C VAL A 190 9.51 -4.07 21.17
N ARG A 191 10.66 -3.52 21.58
CA ARG A 191 11.94 -3.77 20.93
C ARG A 191 12.30 -5.26 21.01
N ASN A 192 12.85 -5.80 19.92
CA ASN A 192 13.28 -7.20 19.79
C ASN A 192 12.14 -8.22 19.96
N LEU A 193 10.91 -7.89 19.55
CA LEU A 193 9.87 -8.90 19.40
C LEU A 193 10.28 -9.89 18.30
N HIS A 194 10.18 -11.18 18.61
CA HIS A 194 10.31 -12.27 17.66
C HIS A 194 9.04 -13.11 17.80
N GLY A 195 8.37 -13.36 16.69
CA GLY A 195 7.21 -14.24 16.60
C GLY A 195 7.32 -15.09 15.35
N ASP A 196 6.64 -16.23 15.35
CA ASP A 196 6.65 -17.16 14.22
C ASP A 196 5.93 -16.57 12.99
N ASN A 197 5.01 -15.63 13.23
CA ASN A 197 4.32 -14.86 12.21
C ASN A 197 3.98 -13.44 12.70
N VAL A 198 3.34 -12.66 11.82
CA VAL A 198 2.95 -11.27 12.11
C VAL A 198 1.93 -11.18 13.25
N LEU A 199 0.93 -12.07 13.30
CA LEU A 199 -0.07 -12.08 14.36
C LEU A 199 0.57 -12.30 15.74
N ASP A 200 1.47 -13.28 15.85
CA ASP A 200 2.15 -13.58 17.11
C ASP A 200 2.99 -12.39 17.59
N THR A 201 3.60 -11.67 16.64
CA THR A 201 4.33 -10.43 16.93
C THR A 201 3.40 -9.35 17.47
N LEU A 202 2.21 -9.17 16.88
CA LEU A 202 1.21 -8.19 17.34
C LEU A 202 0.68 -8.54 18.74
N ILE A 203 0.22 -9.78 18.95
CA ILE A 203 -0.31 -10.21 20.26
C ILE A 203 0.77 -10.15 21.34
N THR A 204 1.99 -10.63 21.05
CA THR A 204 3.10 -10.58 22.02
C THR A 204 3.48 -9.15 22.37
N GLY A 205 3.47 -8.24 21.40
CA GLY A 205 3.73 -6.82 21.65
C GLY A 205 2.67 -6.17 22.53
N LEU A 206 1.39 -6.47 22.29
CA LEU A 206 0.28 -6.00 23.13
C LEU A 206 0.40 -6.53 24.56
N LYS A 207 0.70 -7.84 24.74
CA LYS A 207 0.95 -8.45 26.06
C LYS A 207 2.12 -7.79 26.82
N ARG A 208 3.09 -7.18 26.11
CA ARG A 208 4.21 -6.41 26.70
C ARG A 208 3.88 -4.93 26.98
N GLY A 209 2.63 -4.51 26.78
CA GLY A 209 2.21 -3.12 26.96
C GLY A 209 2.56 -2.20 25.80
N GLY A 210 2.83 -2.76 24.62
CA GLY A 210 2.87 -2.02 23.37
C GLY A 210 1.49 -1.46 23.02
N GLN A 211 1.47 -0.35 22.29
CA GLN A 211 0.24 0.29 21.82
C GLN A 211 0.22 0.25 20.30
N LEU A 212 -0.68 -0.57 19.74
CA LEU A 212 -0.96 -0.54 18.32
C LEU A 212 -1.77 0.70 17.98
N TRP A 213 -1.62 1.16 16.75
CA TRP A 213 -2.38 2.28 16.19
C TRP A 213 -2.29 2.26 14.67
N TYR A 214 -3.11 3.07 14.00
CA TYR A 214 -3.12 3.19 12.53
C TYR A 214 -2.80 4.62 12.07
N PRO A 215 -1.56 5.10 12.25
CA PRO A 215 -1.21 6.48 11.94
C PRO A 215 -1.13 6.71 10.44
N SER A 216 -1.35 7.95 10.02
CA SER A 216 -0.87 8.48 8.74
C SER A 216 0.67 8.56 8.73
N ALA A 217 1.27 8.75 7.55
CA ALA A 217 2.73 8.88 7.43
C ALA A 217 3.28 10.07 8.24
N ALA A 218 2.53 11.18 8.29
CA ALA A 218 2.90 12.37 9.06
C ALA A 218 2.86 12.08 10.57
N GLU A 219 1.77 11.48 11.07
CA GLU A 219 1.64 11.13 12.49
C GLU A 219 2.71 10.13 12.92
N ALA A 220 3.08 9.16 12.08
CA ALA A 220 4.16 8.23 12.37
C ALA A 220 5.51 8.93 12.49
N ALA A 221 5.81 9.87 11.58
CA ALA A 221 7.03 10.66 11.62
C ALA A 221 7.08 11.58 12.86
N GLU A 222 5.96 12.21 13.21
CA GLU A 222 5.82 13.03 14.42
C GLU A 222 6.02 12.21 15.70
N ALA A 223 5.44 11.01 15.78
CA ALA A 223 5.65 10.11 16.91
C ALA A 223 7.10 9.62 17.02
N ALA A 224 7.80 9.47 15.89
CA ALA A 224 9.22 9.08 15.87
C ALA A 224 10.17 10.23 16.26
N ALA A 225 9.79 11.49 16.02
CA ALA A 225 10.63 12.67 16.24
C ALA A 225 11.31 12.76 17.63
N PRO A 226 10.61 12.55 18.78
CA PRO A 226 11.27 12.60 20.09
C PRO A 226 12.32 11.50 20.27
N ILE A 227 12.06 10.28 19.75
CA ILE A 227 12.99 9.14 19.83
C ILE A 227 14.24 9.42 18.97
N VAL A 228 14.03 9.99 17.78
CA VAL A 228 15.11 10.41 16.88
C VAL A 228 15.99 11.47 17.55
N ALA A 229 15.39 12.48 18.18
CA ALA A 229 16.13 13.54 18.88
C ALA A 229 17.02 12.96 20.00
N GLU A 230 16.48 12.01 20.79
CA GLU A 230 17.26 11.29 21.81
C GLU A 230 18.43 10.50 21.19
N HIS A 231 18.20 9.78 20.08
CA HIS A 231 19.23 9.02 19.38
C HIS A 231 20.35 9.91 18.83
N GLN A 232 19.99 11.05 18.24
CA GLN A 232 20.95 12.03 17.74
C GLN A 232 21.77 12.63 18.88
N ALA A 233 21.13 13.04 19.99
CA ALA A 233 21.83 13.56 21.16
C ALA A 233 22.74 12.52 21.83
N ALA A 234 22.35 11.24 21.85
CA ALA A 234 23.20 10.15 22.32
C ALA A 234 24.39 9.89 21.38
N GLY A 235 24.16 9.95 20.07
CA GLY A 235 25.21 9.82 19.05
C GLY A 235 26.24 10.95 19.12
N GLU A 236 25.79 12.18 19.30
CA GLU A 236 26.66 13.35 19.43
C GLU A 236 27.54 13.26 20.70
N ARG A 237 26.94 12.89 21.84
CA ARG A 237 27.69 12.62 23.08
C ARG A 237 28.76 11.53 22.89
N ARG A 238 28.44 10.45 22.16
CA ARG A 238 29.41 9.39 21.86
C ARG A 238 30.56 9.88 20.97
N ARG A 239 30.25 10.70 19.95
CA ARG A 239 31.28 11.31 19.09
C ARG A 239 32.18 12.23 19.88
N GLN A 240 31.63 13.11 20.73
CA GLN A 240 32.42 14.02 21.57
C GLN A 240 33.33 13.24 22.53
N ASN A 241 32.84 12.16 23.14
CA ASN A 241 33.65 11.31 24.00
C ASN A 241 34.77 10.58 23.22
N GLN A 242 34.53 10.17 21.97
CA GLN A 242 35.56 9.56 21.13
C GLN A 242 36.63 10.57 20.67
N HIS A 243 36.24 11.82 20.36
CA HIS A 243 37.19 12.87 19.99
C HIS A 243 37.97 13.41 21.20
N GLY A 244 37.39 13.39 22.40
CA GLY A 244 38.08 13.78 23.65
C GLY A 244 39.18 12.82 24.10
N ILE A 245 39.09 11.53 23.75
CA ILE A 245 40.12 10.52 24.04
C ILE A 245 41.34 10.66 23.10
N GLY A 246 41.16 11.25 21.91
CA GLY A 246 42.25 11.46 20.94
C GLY A 246 43.17 12.66 21.24
N HIS A 247 42.84 13.52 22.22
CA HIS A 247 43.60 14.74 22.50
C HIS A 247 44.50 14.68 23.75
N VAL A 248 44.52 13.55 24.46
CA VAL A 248 45.43 13.31 25.60
C VAL A 248 46.57 12.39 25.16
N ALA A 249 47.38 12.85 24.22
CA ALA A 249 48.67 12.24 23.89
C ALA A 249 49.55 13.21 23.08
N ILE A 250 50.02 14.30 23.72
CA ILE A 250 51.33 14.94 23.47
C ILE A 250 51.85 15.45 24.79
#